data_AF-A0A849S8Q7-F1
#
_entry.id   AF-A0A849S8Q7-F1
#
_cell.length_a   1.000
_cell.length_b   1.000
_cell.length_c   1.000
_cell.angle_alpha   90.00
_cell.angle_beta   90.00
_cell.angle_gamma   90.00
#
_symmetry.space_group_name_H-M   'P 1'
#
loop_
_entity.id
_entity.type
_entity.pdbx_description
1 polymer ?
#
loop_
_entity_poly.entity_id
_entity_poly.type
_entity_poly.pdbx_seq_one_letter_code
_entity_poly.pdbx_strand_id
1 'polypeptide(L)'
;MIKSPKINATQPDPLATPLKQRNNPLHGITLEAILTALVAHFGWVSLAERIPVNCFSNDPSIKSSLKFLRKTPWARDKVENLYSFMLREINRTETNLLPDFID
;
A
#
# COMPACT_ATOMS: atom_id res chain seq x y z
N MET A 1 -4.84 -35.05 -44.70
CA MET A 1 -4.15 -33.75 -44.82
C MET A 1 -5.15 -32.69 -44.42
N ILE A 2 -4.95 -31.86 -43.38
CA ILE A 2 -3.91 -30.84 -43.22
C ILE A 2 -3.74 -30.52 -41.71
N LYS A 3 -2.50 -30.41 -41.24
CA LYS A 3 -2.14 -29.85 -39.92
C LYS A 3 -1.84 -28.35 -40.06
N SER A 4 -2.27 -27.54 -39.08
CA SER A 4 -1.65 -26.28 -38.54
C SER A 4 -2.71 -25.21 -38.20
N PRO A 5 -2.45 -24.17 -37.37
CA PRO A 5 -1.34 -23.94 -36.42
C PRO A 5 -1.80 -23.64 -34.96
N LYS A 6 -0.87 -23.67 -34.00
CA LYS A 6 -1.09 -23.13 -32.65
C LYS A 6 -1.28 -21.61 -32.71
N ILE A 7 -2.34 -21.10 -32.08
CA ILE A 7 -2.37 -19.74 -31.55
C ILE A 7 -2.53 -19.80 -30.02
N ASN A 8 -1.44 -19.48 -29.33
CA ASN A 8 -1.44 -19.19 -27.90
C ASN A 8 -1.25 -17.68 -27.78
N ALA A 9 -2.33 -16.96 -27.51
CA ALA A 9 -2.31 -15.56 -27.15
C ALA A 9 -3.68 -15.21 -26.54
N THR A 10 -4.00 -15.84 -25.40
CA THR A 10 -5.01 -15.30 -24.50
C THR A 10 -4.51 -13.93 -24.08
N GLN A 11 -5.09 -12.91 -24.69
CA GLN A 11 -4.94 -11.51 -24.33
C GLN A 11 -5.15 -11.38 -22.81
N PRO A 12 -4.25 -10.73 -22.04
CA PRO A 12 -4.60 -10.37 -20.67
C PRO A 12 -5.69 -9.29 -20.75
N ASP A 13 -6.89 -9.63 -20.29
CA ASP A 13 -7.95 -8.68 -20.02
C ASP A 13 -7.42 -7.50 -19.17
N PRO A 14 -7.59 -6.23 -19.59
CA PRO A 14 -7.17 -5.07 -18.81
C PRO A 14 -7.97 -4.84 -17.52
N LEU A 15 -8.92 -5.73 -17.20
CA LEU A 15 -9.90 -5.55 -16.12
C LEU A 15 -9.86 -6.67 -15.06
N ALA A 16 -8.85 -7.55 -15.09
CA ALA A 16 -8.66 -8.56 -14.05
C ALA A 16 -7.88 -8.02 -12.85
N THR A 17 -8.45 -7.06 -12.11
CA THR A 17 -8.00 -6.77 -10.74
C THR A 17 -8.79 -7.67 -9.80
N PRO A 18 -8.20 -8.72 -9.21
CA PRO A 18 -8.92 -9.60 -8.30
C PRO A 18 -9.28 -8.80 -7.04
N LEU A 19 -10.58 -8.63 -6.82
CA LEU A 19 -11.16 -8.20 -5.55
C LEU A 19 -10.77 -9.21 -4.46
N LYS A 20 -9.58 -9.05 -3.89
CA LYS A 20 -9.03 -9.97 -2.91
C LYS A 20 -9.46 -9.56 -1.49
N GLN A 21 -10.59 -10.17 -1.11
CA GLN A 21 -10.92 -10.72 0.21
C GLN A 21 -11.50 -9.78 1.29
N ARG A 22 -12.83 -9.92 1.41
CA ARG A 22 -13.69 -9.81 2.61
C ARG A 22 -12.99 -10.16 3.93
N ASN A 23 -13.19 -9.31 4.94
CA ASN A 23 -12.92 -9.47 6.38
C ASN A 23 -11.47 -9.78 6.80
N ASN A 24 -10.73 -8.78 7.34
CA ASN A 24 -10.06 -8.88 8.66
C ASN A 24 -9.32 -7.59 9.13
N PRO A 25 -9.01 -7.47 10.43
CA PRO A 25 -9.09 -6.28 11.28
C PRO A 25 -7.69 -5.70 11.60
N LEU A 26 -7.60 -4.56 12.28
CA LEU A 26 -6.31 -3.95 12.69
C LEU A 26 -5.42 -4.84 13.61
N HIS A 27 -5.84 -6.07 13.95
CA HIS A 27 -5.05 -6.98 14.75
C HIS A 27 -4.01 -7.73 13.90
N GLY A 28 -2.74 -7.34 14.00
CA GLY A 28 -1.60 -8.06 13.41
C GLY A 28 -0.93 -7.41 12.19
N ILE A 29 -1.20 -6.12 11.93
CA ILE A 29 -0.55 -5.41 10.81
C ILE A 29 0.95 -5.29 11.08
N THR A 30 1.76 -5.83 10.17
CA THR A 30 3.21 -5.78 10.28
C THR A 30 3.74 -4.42 9.81
N LEU A 31 4.93 -4.05 10.30
CA LEU A 31 5.63 -2.84 9.81
C LEU A 31 5.84 -2.84 8.28
N GLU A 32 5.97 -4.03 7.69
CA GLU A 32 6.04 -4.21 6.24
C GLU A 32 4.74 -3.83 5.54
N ALA A 33 3.60 -4.28 6.07
CA ALA A 33 2.30 -3.93 5.53
C ALA A 33 2.04 -2.41 5.67
N ILE A 34 2.38 -1.83 6.82
CA ILE A 34 2.28 -0.38 7.06
C ILE A 34 3.08 0.40 6.02
N LEU A 35 4.36 0.08 5.86
CA LEU A 35 5.23 0.78 4.93
C LEU A 35 4.76 0.61 3.48
N THR A 36 4.35 -0.60 3.10
CA THR A 36 3.86 -0.87 1.74
C THR A 36 2.60 -0.06 1.43
N ALA A 37 1.66 0.03 2.38
CA ALA A 37 0.44 0.83 2.23
C ALA A 37 0.76 2.33 2.10
N LEU A 38 1.67 2.85 2.93
CA LEU A 38 2.11 4.24 2.84
C LEU A 38 2.78 4.57 1.50
N VAL A 39 3.63 3.67 1.01
CA VAL A 39 4.29 3.83 -0.29
C VAL A 39 3.27 3.78 -1.43
N ALA A 40 2.28 2.89 -1.34
CA ALA A 40 1.21 2.81 -2.33
C ALA A 40 0.34 4.07 -2.35
N HIS A 41 0.12 4.71 -1.20
CA HIS A 41 -0.74 5.89 -1.10
C HIS A 41 0.00 7.21 -1.39
N PHE A 42 1.21 7.40 -0.86
CA PHE A 42 1.96 8.66 -0.97
C PHE A 42 3.13 8.58 -1.95
N GLY A 43 3.68 7.40 -2.22
CA GLY A 43 4.94 7.26 -2.94
C GLY A 43 6.17 7.65 -2.12
N TRP A 44 7.34 7.24 -2.59
CA TRP A 44 8.61 7.42 -1.88
C TRP A 44 9.01 8.87 -1.68
N VAL A 45 8.73 9.74 -2.65
CA VAL A 45 9.11 11.16 -2.60
C VAL A 45 8.40 11.86 -1.44
N SER A 46 7.07 11.75 -1.36
CA SER A 46 6.30 12.35 -0.27
C SER A 46 6.60 11.72 1.09
N LEU A 47 6.96 10.43 1.13
CA LEU A 47 7.45 9.77 2.34
C LEU A 47 8.78 10.37 2.81
N ALA A 48 9.72 10.65 1.91
CA ALA A 48 11.00 11.28 2.24
C ALA A 48 10.84 12.73 2.74
N GLU A 49 9.85 13.47 2.23
CA GLU A 49 9.52 14.81 2.73
C GLU A 49 8.95 14.78 4.15
N ARG A 50 8.07 13.82 4.44
CA ARG A 50 7.42 13.68 5.76
C ARG A 50 8.33 13.04 6.79
N ILE A 51 9.19 12.12 6.36
CA ILE A 51 10.11 11.36 7.18
C ILE A 51 11.49 11.48 6.51
N PRO A 52 12.30 12.48 6.88
CA PRO A 52 13.57 12.77 6.22
C PRO A 52 14.64 11.74 6.63
N VAL A 53 14.49 10.51 6.15
CA VAL A 53 15.43 9.41 6.32
C VAL A 53 16.04 9.07 4.97
N ASN A 54 17.36 8.86 4.97
CA ASN A 54 18.11 8.66 3.73
C ASN A 54 17.68 7.41 2.95
N CYS A 55 17.09 6.41 3.62
CA CYS A 55 16.62 5.20 2.97
C CYS A 55 15.46 5.45 1.99
N PHE A 56 14.62 6.47 2.22
CA PHE A 56 13.51 6.78 1.31
C PHE A 56 13.95 7.58 0.07
N SER A 57 15.08 8.29 0.15
CA SER A 57 15.59 9.10 -0.97
C SER A 57 16.63 8.36 -1.82
N ASN A 58 17.51 7.56 -1.20
CA ASN A 58 18.71 7.03 -1.87
C ASN A 58 18.58 5.55 -2.30
N ASP A 59 17.85 4.72 -1.55
CA ASP A 59 17.56 3.32 -1.92
C ASP A 59 16.11 2.98 -1.56
N PRO A 60 15.13 3.57 -2.27
CA PRO A 60 13.71 3.40 -1.97
C PRO A 60 13.26 1.97 -2.27
N SER A 61 13.41 1.09 -1.29
CA SER A 61 12.94 -0.29 -1.35
C SER A 61 12.35 -0.72 0.00
N ILE A 62 11.34 -1.58 -0.05
CA ILE A 62 10.66 -2.09 1.15
C ILE A 62 11.65 -2.83 2.06
N LYS A 63 12.49 -3.70 1.49
CA LYS A 63 13.46 -4.51 2.25
C LYS A 63 14.54 -3.64 2.93
N SER A 64 15.12 -2.67 2.21
CA SER A 64 16.14 -1.76 2.75
C SER A 64 15.56 -0.88 3.85
N SER A 65 14.36 -0.33 3.60
CA SER A 65 13.62 0.47 4.56
C SER A 65 13.30 -0.31 5.84
N LEU A 66 12.81 -1.55 5.74
CA LEU A 66 12.53 -2.37 6.93
C LEU A 66 13.78 -2.68 7.73
N LYS A 67 14.91 -2.95 7.06
CA LYS A 67 16.21 -3.14 7.74
C LYS A 67 16.62 -1.86 8.49
N PHE A 68 16.37 -0.69 7.92
CA PHE A 68 16.62 0.60 8.55
C PHE A 68 15.69 0.87 9.74
N LEU A 69 14.37 0.73 9.54
CA LEU A 69 13.34 0.93 10.58
C LEU A 69 13.46 -0.06 11.76
N ARG A 70 14.14 -1.19 11.56
CA ARG A 70 14.51 -2.11 12.66
C ARG A 70 15.63 -1.58 13.54
N LYS A 71 16.56 -0.82 12.97
CA LYS A 71 17.71 -0.23 13.68
C LYS A 71 17.45 1.17 14.23
N THR A 72 16.42 1.84 13.73
CA THR A 72 16.11 3.23 14.06
C THR A 72 14.68 3.35 14.59
N PRO A 73 14.47 3.19 15.92
CA PRO A 73 13.13 3.15 16.51
C PRO A 73 12.30 4.42 16.25
N TRP A 74 12.89 5.60 16.41
CA TRP A 74 12.16 6.87 16.19
C TRP A 74 11.58 6.99 14.77
N ALA A 75 12.25 6.40 13.76
CA ALA A 75 11.79 6.44 12.38
C ALA A 75 10.60 5.48 12.18
N ARG A 76 10.62 4.32 12.86
CA ARG A 76 9.47 3.41 12.90
C ARG A 76 8.25 4.12 13.50
N ASP A 77 8.42 4.79 14.64
CA ASP A 77 7.32 5.49 15.31
C ASP A 77 6.71 6.56 14.39
N LYS A 78 7.53 7.25 13.59
CA LYS A 78 7.05 8.22 12.58
C LYS A 78 6.25 7.56 11.46
N VAL A 79 6.69 6.39 10.97
CA VAL A 79 5.98 5.61 9.95
C VAL A 79 4.62 5.15 10.48
N GLU A 80 4.57 4.60 11.69
CA GLU A 80 3.33 4.13 12.34
C GLU A 80 2.34 5.27 12.61
N ASN A 81 2.84 6.43 13.05
CA ASN A 81 2.03 7.62 13.24
C ASN A 81 1.44 8.14 11.92
N LEU A 82 2.24 8.16 10.85
CA LEU A 82 1.76 8.58 9.52
C LEU A 82 0.68 7.64 8.99
N TYR A 83 0.82 6.34 9.22
CA TYR A 83 -0.19 5.35 8.86
C TYR A 83 -1.49 5.54 9.62
N SER A 84 -1.41 5.83 10.93
CA SER A 84 -2.60 6.14 11.74
C SER A 84 -3.31 7.40 11.25
N PHE A 85 -2.57 8.43 10.83
CA PHE A 85 -3.14 9.63 10.21
C PHE A 85 -3.85 9.30 8.90
N MET A 86 -3.20 8.55 8.02
CA MET A 86 -3.78 8.10 6.74
C MET A 86 -5.08 7.30 6.96
N LEU A 87 -5.12 6.38 7.93
CA LEU A 87 -6.32 5.60 8.25
C LEU A 87 -7.48 6.48 8.72
N ARG A 88 -7.20 7.52 9.53
CA ARG A 88 -8.24 8.46 9.97
C ARG A 88 -8.86 9.21 8.78
N GLU A 89 -8.03 9.65 7.84
CA GLU A 89 -8.50 10.32 6.63
C GLU A 89 -9.31 9.39 5.71
N ILE A 90 -8.86 8.13 5.55
CA ILE A 90 -9.61 7.11 4.79
C ILE A 90 -10.98 6.86 5.42
N ASN A 91 -11.03 6.63 6.73
CA ASN A 91 -12.29 6.39 7.46
C ASN A 91 -13.24 7.59 7.39
N ARG A 92 -12.70 8.82 7.39
CA ARG A 92 -13.49 10.04 7.19
C ARG A 92 -14.04 10.12 5.77
N THR A 93 -13.26 9.73 4.78
CA THR A 93 -13.69 9.75 3.38
C THR A 93 -14.78 8.72 3.12
N GLU A 94 -14.69 7.51 3.70
CA GLU A 94 -15.75 6.51 3.59
C GLU A 94 -17.06 6.95 4.24
N THR A 95 -17.00 7.59 5.41
CA THR A 95 -18.21 8.05 6.14
C THR A 95 -18.89 9.26 5.49
N ASN A 96 -18.18 10.06 4.69
CA ASN A 96 -18.76 11.21 3.97
C ASN A 96 -19.31 10.87 2.57
N LEU A 97 -19.11 9.63 2.08
CA LEU A 97 -19.60 9.20 0.76
C LEU A 97 -20.91 8.40 0.81
N LEU A 98 -21.58 8.32 1.97
CA LEU A 98 -22.92 7.74 2.10
C LEU A 98 -23.89 8.66 2.86
N PRO A 99 -24.31 9.81 2.29
CA PRO A 99 -25.35 10.63 2.91
C PRO A 99 -26.80 10.13 2.68
N ASP A 100 -27.07 9.14 1.81
CA ASP A 100 -28.43 8.97 1.26
C ASP A 100 -29.18 7.65 1.56
N PHE A 101 -28.90 6.94 2.66
CA PHE A 101 -29.69 5.72 2.97
C PHE A 101 -30.04 5.55 4.45
N ILE A 102 -30.57 6.60 5.07
CA ILE A 102 -31.51 6.50 6.18
C ILE A 102 -32.56 7.61 6.00
N ASP A 103 -33.67 7.28 5.31
CA ASP A 103 -34.98 7.94 5.50
C ASP A 103 -36.03 6.81 5.55
#